data_AF-A0A764CNH0-F1
#
_entry.id   AF-A0A764CNH0-F1
#
_cell.length_a   1.000
_cell.length_b   1.000
_cell.length_c   1.000
_cell.angle_alpha   90.00
_cell.angle_beta   90.00
_cell.angle_gamma   90.00
#
_symmetry.space_group_name_H-M   'P 1'
#
loop_
_entity.id
_entity.type
_entity.pdbx_description
1 polymer ?
#
loop_
_entity_poly.entity_id
_entity_poly.type
_entity_poly.pdbx_seq_one_letter_code
_entity_poly.pdbx_strand_id
1 'polypeptide(L)' 'MRVAFCLYKYFPFGGLQRDFMRIAQTVAARGHQVRVYTQSWEGECPDNFELIRVPVKSRTNHGRNAEYYAWVQHHLR' A
#
# COMPACT_ATOMS: atom_id res chain seq x y z
N MET A 1 -13.18 12.12 -2.82
CA MET A 1 -12.77 11.52 -1.53
C MET A 1 -11.52 10.67 -1.74
N ARG A 2 -10.62 10.62 -0.75
CA ARG A 2 -9.37 9.84 -0.79
C ARG A 2 -9.54 8.55 0.02
N VAL A 3 -9.19 7.41 -0.56
CA VAL A 3 -9.23 6.08 0.08
C VAL A 3 -7.80 5.55 0.18
N ALA A 4 -7.34 5.29 1.39
CA ALA A 4 -6.02 4.75 1.66
C ALA A 4 -6.07 3.23 1.84
N PHE A 5 -5.25 2.51 1.08
CA PHE A 5 -5.01 1.08 1.22
C PHE A 5 -3.66 0.85 1.90
N CYS A 6 -3.63 -0.07 2.86
CA CYS A 6 -2.44 -0.44 3.60
C CYS A 6 -2.14 -1.93 3.37
N LEU A 7 -0.97 -2.23 2.80
CA LEU A 7 -0.48 -3.60 2.65
C LEU A 7 1.03 -3.63 2.76
N TYR A 8 1.60 -4.60 3.48
CA TYR A 8 3.03 -4.59 3.75
C TYR A 8 3.89 -4.78 2.50
N LYS A 9 3.49 -5.67 1.58
CA LYS A 9 4.23 -5.96 0.35
C LYS A 9 3.28 -6.23 -0.80
N TYR A 10 3.52 -5.58 -1.94
CA TYR A 10 2.84 -5.89 -3.19
C TYR A 10 3.75 -6.66 -4.16
N PHE A 11 3.21 -7.73 -4.73
CA PHE A 11 3.77 -8.52 -5.82
C PHE A 11 2.60 -9.22 -6.56
N PRO A 12 2.69 -9.50 -7.87
CA PRO A 12 1.52 -9.84 -8.69
C PRO A 12 0.95 -11.26 -8.47
N PHE A 13 1.66 -12.14 -7.74
CA PHE A 13 1.35 -13.57 -7.70
C PHE A 13 0.55 -14.02 -6.46
N GLY A 14 0.36 -13.16 -5.46
CA GLY A 14 -0.35 -13.50 -4.23
C GLY A 14 -1.86 -13.22 -4.30
N GLY A 15 -2.66 -14.02 -3.58
CA GLY A 15 -4.13 -13.85 -3.54
C GLY A 15 -4.55 -12.49 -3.00
N LEU A 16 -3.99 -12.09 -1.85
CA LEU A 16 -4.24 -10.78 -1.24
C LEU A 16 -3.92 -9.63 -2.19
N GLN A 17 -2.83 -9.72 -2.93
CA GLN A 17 -2.36 -8.67 -3.84
C GLN A 17 -3.28 -8.53 -5.06
N ARG A 18 -3.74 -9.66 -5.62
CA ARG A 18 -4.74 -9.64 -6.70
C ARG A 18 -6.06 -9.04 -6.26
N ASP A 19 -6.53 -9.39 -5.06
CA ASP A 19 -7.77 -8.84 -4.52
C ASP A 19 -7.64 -7.36 -4.19
N PHE A 20 -6.52 -6.93 -3.58
CA PHE A 20 -6.20 -5.52 -3.38
C PHE A 20 -6.25 -4.75 -4.70
N MET A 21 -5.56 -5.22 -5.75
CA MET A 21 -5.52 -4.51 -7.04
C MET A 21 -6.92 -4.37 -7.64
N ARG A 22 -7.73 -5.43 -7.63
CA ARG A 22 -9.12 -5.39 -8.13
C ARG A 22 -9.98 -4.37 -7.37
N ILE A 23 -9.89 -4.38 -6.04
CA ILE A 23 -10.67 -3.46 -5.19
C ILE A 23 -10.21 -2.01 -5.39
N ALA A 24 -8.89 -1.77 -5.37
CA ALA A 24 -8.31 -0.43 -5.54
C ALA A 24 -8.64 0.17 -6.91
N GLN A 25 -8.53 -0.61 -8.00
CA GLN A 25 -8.93 -0.16 -9.33
C GLN A 25 -10.42 0.17 -9.41
N THR A 26 -11.27 -0.65 -8.77
CA THR A 26 -12.72 -0.38 -8.70
C THR A 26 -13.02 0.93 -7.97
N VAL A 27 -12.29 1.21 -6.88
CA VAL A 27 -12.41 2.47 -6.15
C VAL A 27 -11.96 3.66 -6.98
N ALA A 28 -10.83 3.53 -7.71
CA ALA A 28 -10.34 4.56 -8.61
C ALA A 28 -11.31 4.83 -9.77
N ALA A 29 -11.88 3.77 -10.37
CA ALA A 29 -12.87 3.88 -11.45
C ALA A 29 -14.16 4.59 -11.02
N ARG A 30 -14.47 4.62 -9.72
CA ARG A 30 -15.58 5.40 -9.14
C ARG A 30 -15.24 6.88 -8.91
N GLY A 31 -14.06 7.34 -9.34
CA GLY A 31 -13.62 8.73 -9.20
C GLY A 31 -13.01 9.07 -7.83
N HIS A 32 -12.65 8.06 -7.02
CA HIS A 32 -11.95 8.28 -5.76
C HIS A 32 -10.43 8.27 -5.94
N GLN A 33 -9.72 9.11 -5.18
CA GLN A 33 -8.26 9.09 -5.17
C GLN A 33 -7.78 7.89 -4.34
N VAL A 34 -7.01 7.00 -4.97
CA VAL A 34 -6.43 5.84 -4.30
C VAL A 34 -5.02 6.17 -3.85
N ARG A 35 -4.77 6.03 -2.55
CA ARG A 35 -3.43 6.10 -1.97
C ARG A 35 -3.03 4.73 -1.45
N VAL A 36 -1.81 4.29 -1.72
CA VAL A 36 -1.33 2.97 -1.32
C VAL A 36 -0.07 3.14 -0.46
N TYR A 37 -0.10 2.58 0.75
CA TYR A 37 1.07 2.48 1.62
C TYR A 37 1.63 1.07 1.57
N THR A 38 2.91 0.94 1.27
CA THR A 38 3.58 -0.37 1.26
C THR A 38 5.06 -0.29 1.59
N GLN A 39 5.66 -1.35 2.14
CA GLN A 39 7.11 -1.41 2.36
C GLN A 39 7.85 -1.72 1.05
N SER A 40 7.24 -2.48 0.14
CA SER A 40 7.84 -2.87 -1.15
C SER A 40 6.78 -3.07 -2.23
N TRP A 41 7.14 -2.74 -3.48
CA TRP A 41 6.29 -2.91 -4.65
C TRP A 41 7.07 -3.58 -5.77
N GLU A 42 6.55 -4.70 -6.26
CA GLU A 42 7.07 -5.45 -7.40
C GLU A 42 6.03 -5.51 -8.53
N GLY A 43 6.48 -5.25 -9.76
CA GLY A 43 5.62 -5.19 -10.94
C GLY A 43 5.14 -3.77 -11.27
N GLU A 44 4.24 -3.69 -12.24
CA GLU A 44 3.68 -2.42 -12.72
C GLU A 44 2.75 -1.79 -11.69
N CYS A 45 2.86 -0.47 -11.50
CA CYS A 45 1.95 0.30 -10.66
C CYS A 45 1.06 1.16 -11.54
N PRO A 46 -0.28 1.09 -11.40
CA PRO A 46 -1.17 1.98 -12.14
C PRO A 46 -0.87 3.46 -11.87
N ASP A 47 -0.79 4.27 -12.92
CA ASP A 47 -0.47 5.71 -12.82
C ASP A 47 -1.50 6.51 -12.01
N ASN A 48 -2.72 5.99 -11.88
CA ASN A 48 -3.79 6.60 -11.09
C ASN A 48 -3.72 6.29 -9.59
N PHE A 49 -2.69 5.58 -9.12
CA PHE A 49 -2.46 5.33 -7.69
C PHE A 49 -1.37 6.26 -7.14
N GLU A 50 -1.65 6.89 -6.01
CA GLU A 50 -0.64 7.57 -5.22
C GLU A 50 0.12 6.52 -4.36
N LEU A 51 1.23 6.02 -4.87
CA LEU A 51 2.04 5.02 -4.19
C LEU A 51 3.05 5.66 -3.22
N ILE A 52 2.96 5.31 -1.94
CA ILE A 52 3.90 5.71 -0.89
C ILE A 52 4.65 4.48 -0.38
N ARG A 53 5.96 4.48 -0.64
CA ARG A 53 6.88 3.47 -0.11
C ARG A 53 7.32 3.86 1.30
N VAL A 54 6.87 3.09 2.29
CA VAL A 54 7.10 3.35 3.70
C VAL A 54 8.50 2.88 4.08
N PRO A 55 9.39 3.78 4.54
CA PRO A 55 10.76 3.41 4.90
C PRO A 55 10.76 2.61 6.21
N VAL A 56 11.27 1.38 6.15
CA VAL A 56 11.47 0.50 7.30
C VAL A 56 12.92 0.02 7.32
N LYS A 57 13.51 -0.12 8.52
CA LYS A 57 14.93 -0.43 8.74
C LYS A 57 15.14 -1.66 9.61
N SER A 58 14.12 -2.12 10.34
CA SER A 58 14.24 -3.28 11.21
C SER A 58 14.67 -4.54 10.46
N ARG A 59 15.45 -5.39 11.13
CA ARG A 59 15.93 -6.67 10.57
C ARG A 59 14.93 -7.81 10.74
N THR A 60 13.90 -7.64 11.57
CA THR A 60 12.88 -8.68 11.79
C THR A 60 11.58 -8.31 11.06
N ASN A 61 10.81 -9.31 10.65
CA ASN A 61 9.51 -9.08 10.00
C ASN A 61 8.55 -8.31 10.92
N HIS A 62 8.52 -8.68 12.20
CA HIS A 62 7.68 -8.02 13.19
C HIS A 62 8.08 -6.56 13.40
N GLY A 63 9.39 -6.28 13.53
CA GLY A 63 9.87 -4.91 13.68
C GLY A 63 9.59 -4.04 12.45
N ARG A 64 9.74 -4.58 11.23
CA ARG A 64 9.38 -3.83 10.01
C ARG A 64 7.89 -3.49 9.97
N ASN A 65 7.03 -4.38 10.45
CA ASN A 65 5.59 -4.12 10.52
C ASN A 65 5.24 -3.07 11.58
N ALA A 66 5.93 -3.07 12.73
CA ALA A 66 5.75 -2.06 13.77
C ALA A 66 6.22 -0.67 13.30
N GLU A 67 7.38 -0.59 12.64
CA GLU A 67 7.88 0.65 12.03
C GLU A 67 6.92 1.17 10.94
N TYR A 68 6.45 0.27 10.07
CA TYR A 68 5.46 0.61 9.05
C TYR A 68 4.20 1.23 9.68
N TYR A 69 3.65 0.57 10.72
CA TYR A 69 2.46 1.05 11.40
C TYR A 69 2.67 2.44 12.01
N ALA A 70 3.76 2.63 12.75
CA ALA A 70 4.07 3.90 13.38
C ALA A 70 4.25 5.03 12.35
N TRP A 71 4.94 4.74 11.23
CA TRP A 71 5.14 5.70 10.16
C TRP A 71 3.82 6.10 9.49
N VAL A 72 2.97 5.13 9.14
CA VAL A 72 1.66 5.42 8.52
C VAL A 72 0.76 6.20 9.48
N GLN A 73 0.74 5.85 10.77
CA GLN A 73 -0.02 6.60 11.78
C GLN A 73 0.44 8.06 11.88
N HIS A 74 1.75 8.32 11.82
CA HIS A 74 2.29 9.68 11.83
C HIS A 74 1.90 10.45 10.55
N HIS A 75 1.97 9.81 9.38
CA HIS A 75 1.67 10.45 8.09
C HIS A 75 0.18 10.70 7.85
N LEU A 76 -0.71 10.01 8.58
CA LEU A 76 -2.15 10.22 8.49
C LEU A 76 -2.68 11.34 9.40
N ARG A 77 -1.87 11.80 10.36
CA ARG A 77 -2.18 12.97 11.19
C ARG A 77 -1.95 14.26 10.41
#